data_AF-A0A7W8AKA4-F1
#
_entry.id   AF-A0A7W8AKA4-F1
#
_cell.length_a   1.000
_cell.length_b   1.000
_cell.length_c   1.000
_cell.angle_alpha   90.00
_cell.angle_beta   90.00
_cell.angle_gamma   90.00
#
_symmetry.space_group_name_H-M   'P 1'
#
loop_
_entity.id
_entity.type
_entity.pdbx_description
1 polymer ?
#
loop_
_entity_poly.entity_id
_entity_poly.type
_entity_poly.pdbx_seq_one_letter_code
_entity_poly.pdbx_strand_id
1 'polypeptide(L)'
;MAKKATTTSTSSAIIDLTGEEMLSTSGASSLLGITSQWLRQLSANGYIPEAIKGKYPLVAVVQGYVRSLKDEERRSSKVAADSGLKAARQREVELRIGKEEGRLVDMEDVEAIVSNVFATLRAELTGIPAAVTRDVKLRAEIEKGLNGAFARSQGKFREAGEALRSGSDPLGADGENDS
;
A
#
# COMPACT_ATOMS: atom_id res chain seq x y z
N MET A 1 -73.33 16.00 10.01
CA MET A 1 -71.94 16.02 10.53
C MET A 1 -71.00 15.97 9.34
N ALA A 2 -70.26 17.05 9.07
CA ALA A 2 -69.41 17.20 7.88
C ALA A 2 -67.94 17.43 8.28
N LYS A 3 -67.05 16.61 7.71
CA LYS A 3 -65.58 16.68 7.82
C LYS A 3 -65.07 18.03 7.31
N LYS A 4 -64.16 18.67 8.06
CA LYS A 4 -63.39 19.83 7.58
C LYS A 4 -61.99 19.34 7.23
N ALA A 5 -61.66 19.36 5.94
CA ALA A 5 -60.34 19.06 5.42
C ALA A 5 -59.42 20.27 5.66
N THR A 6 -58.31 20.04 6.37
CA THR A 6 -57.21 21.01 6.49
C THR A 6 -56.39 20.96 5.21
N THR A 7 -56.46 22.03 4.42
CA THR A 7 -55.65 22.20 3.21
C THR A 7 -54.28 22.71 3.62
N THR A 8 -53.25 21.86 3.52
CA THR A 8 -51.85 22.27 3.59
C THR A 8 -51.50 22.99 2.29
N SER A 9 -51.39 24.31 2.34
CA SER A 9 -50.91 25.14 1.23
C SER A 9 -49.38 25.08 1.17
N THR A 10 -48.84 24.20 0.32
CA THR A 10 -47.42 24.25 -0.07
C THR A 10 -47.25 25.36 -1.10
N SER A 11 -46.84 26.55 -0.65
CA SER A 11 -46.46 27.65 -1.55
C SER A 11 -45.02 27.42 -2.02
N SER A 12 -44.84 26.99 -3.28
CA SER A 12 -43.53 27.09 -3.95
C SER A 12 -43.37 28.51 -4.48
N ALA A 13 -42.90 29.41 -3.63
CA ALA A 13 -42.33 30.69 -4.07
C ALA A 13 -40.83 30.49 -4.29
N ILE A 14 -40.32 30.88 -5.46
CA ILE A 14 -38.89 31.04 -5.68
C ILE A 14 -38.47 32.23 -4.81
N ILE A 15 -37.60 31.97 -3.83
CA ILE A 15 -37.05 33.00 -2.94
C ILE A 15 -35.76 33.50 -3.58
N ASP A 16 -35.76 34.74 -4.06
CA ASP A 16 -34.54 35.43 -4.44
C ASP A 16 -33.75 35.76 -3.17
N LEU A 17 -32.56 35.16 -3.01
CA LEU A 17 -31.71 35.38 -1.85
C LEU A 17 -30.94 36.69 -2.01
N THR A 18 -31.35 37.69 -1.24
CA THR A 18 -30.80 39.05 -1.25
C THR A 18 -29.60 39.22 -0.32
N GLY A 19 -29.31 38.21 0.53
CA GLY A 19 -28.20 38.22 1.48
C GLY A 19 -28.57 38.80 2.85
N GLU A 20 -29.78 39.34 2.99
CA GLU A 20 -30.34 39.84 4.26
C GLU A 20 -31.10 38.77 5.05
N GLU A 21 -31.27 37.57 4.48
CA GLU A 21 -32.04 36.50 5.12
C GLU A 21 -31.33 35.97 6.36
N MET A 22 -32.00 36.08 7.50
CA MET A 22 -31.47 35.68 8.81
C MET A 22 -32.14 34.39 9.30
N LEU A 23 -31.34 33.38 9.57
CA LEU A 23 -31.77 32.10 10.14
C LEU A 23 -31.60 32.09 11.66
N SER A 24 -32.53 31.47 12.38
CA SER A 24 -32.27 31.09 13.77
C SER A 24 -31.17 30.04 13.84
N THR A 25 -30.53 29.89 15.00
CA THR A 25 -29.55 28.82 15.25
C THR A 25 -30.11 27.44 14.87
N SER A 26 -31.37 27.14 15.21
CA SER A 26 -32.02 25.88 14.83
C SER A 26 -32.20 25.75 13.32
N GLY A 27 -32.62 26.82 12.64
CA GLY A 27 -32.79 26.84 11.19
C GLY A 27 -31.46 26.66 10.44
N ALA A 28 -30.40 27.32 10.89
CA ALA A 28 -29.06 27.18 10.33
C ALA A 28 -28.47 25.78 10.54
N SER A 29 -28.63 25.22 11.75
CA SER A 29 -28.22 23.84 12.05
C SER A 29 -28.97 22.82 11.21
N SER A 30 -30.30 22.94 11.10
CA SER A 30 -31.12 22.06 10.28
C SER A 30 -30.80 22.19 8.79
N LEU A 31 -30.55 23.41 8.29
CA LEU A 31 -30.17 23.64 6.89
C LEU A 31 -28.86 22.97 6.52
N LEU A 32 -27.86 23.08 7.39
CA LEU A 32 -26.54 22.49 7.16
C LEU A 32 -26.48 21.00 7.54
N GLY A 33 -27.53 20.46 8.19
CA GLY A 33 -27.61 19.07 8.63
C GLY A 33 -26.73 18.75 9.84
N ILE A 34 -26.49 19.71 10.72
CA ILE A 34 -25.45 19.67 11.75
C ILE A 34 -25.99 20.01 13.13
N THR A 35 -25.23 19.71 14.18
CA THR A 35 -25.61 20.12 15.54
C THR A 35 -25.42 21.62 15.76
N SER A 36 -26.21 22.20 16.66
CA SER A 36 -26.06 23.61 17.07
C SER A 36 -24.72 23.89 17.75
N GLN A 37 -24.16 22.90 18.43
CA GLN A 37 -22.80 22.96 18.97
C GLN A 37 -21.76 23.09 17.86
N TRP A 38 -21.88 22.30 16.79
CA TRP A 38 -20.92 22.36 15.68
C TRP A 38 -21.03 23.66 14.88
N LEU A 39 -22.25 24.19 14.71
CA LEU A 39 -22.46 25.52 14.11
C LEU A 39 -21.74 26.62 14.90
N ARG A 40 -21.82 26.58 16.24
CA ARG A 40 -21.10 27.51 17.12
C ARG A 40 -19.59 27.34 17.02
N GLN A 41 -19.11 26.11 16.90
CA GLN A 41 -17.69 25.82 16.73
C GLN A 41 -17.16 26.35 15.38
N LEU A 42 -17.92 26.20 14.29
CA LEU A 42 -17.58 26.80 13.00
C LEU A 42 -17.49 28.33 13.08
N SER A 43 -18.36 28.95 13.88
CA SER A 43 -18.32 30.39 14.13
C SER A 43 -17.10 30.79 14.96
N ALA A 44 -16.79 30.05 16.04
CA ALA A 44 -15.59 30.27 16.85
C ALA A 44 -14.29 30.06 16.06
N ASN A 45 -14.30 29.15 15.09
CA ASN A 45 -13.20 28.91 14.16
C ASN A 45 -13.12 29.94 13.02
N GLY A 46 -14.01 30.94 13.01
CA GLY A 46 -14.00 32.04 12.04
C GLY A 46 -14.54 31.70 10.65
N TYR A 47 -15.10 30.51 10.43
CA TYR A 47 -15.69 30.13 9.15
C TYR A 47 -17.05 30.79 8.92
N ILE A 48 -17.84 30.94 9.98
CA ILE A 48 -19.19 31.51 9.94
C ILE A 48 -19.22 32.77 10.83
N PRO A 49 -19.88 33.87 10.39
CA PRO A 49 -20.03 35.06 11.24
C PRO A 49 -20.73 34.75 12.57
N GLU A 50 -20.42 35.52 13.61
CA GLU A 50 -21.10 35.41 14.89
C GLU A 50 -22.60 35.72 14.79
N ALA A 51 -23.38 35.12 15.68
CA ALA A 51 -24.82 35.31 15.70
C ALA A 51 -25.19 36.74 16.12
N ILE A 52 -25.97 37.44 15.29
CA ILE A 52 -26.55 38.74 15.64
C ILE A 52 -27.94 38.49 16.21
N LYS A 53 -28.15 38.78 17.51
CA LYS A 53 -29.41 38.49 18.23
C LYS A 53 -29.87 37.03 18.11
N GLY A 54 -28.92 36.09 18.12
CA GLY A 54 -29.20 34.66 17.99
C GLY A 54 -29.62 34.22 16.58
N LYS A 55 -29.36 35.05 15.56
CA LYS A 55 -29.60 34.74 14.16
C LYS A 55 -28.33 34.87 13.32
N TYR A 56 -28.25 34.09 12.26
CA TYR A 56 -27.13 34.03 11.34
C TYR A 56 -27.57 34.39 9.91
N PRO A 57 -26.74 35.12 9.15
CA PRO A 57 -27.03 35.36 7.75
C PRO A 57 -26.92 34.05 6.95
N LEU A 58 -27.99 33.68 6.25
CA LEU A 58 -28.13 32.43 5.49
C LEU A 58 -26.96 32.21 4.53
N VAL A 59 -26.68 33.20 3.68
CA VAL A 59 -25.64 33.11 2.65
C VAL A 59 -24.27 32.91 3.27
N ALA A 60 -23.96 33.64 4.33
CA ALA A 60 -22.66 33.55 5.00
C ALA A 60 -22.47 32.21 5.72
N VAL A 61 -23.53 31.65 6.30
CA VAL A 61 -23.52 30.31 6.92
C VAL A 61 -23.19 29.24 5.90
N VAL A 62 -23.86 29.24 4.74
CA VAL A 62 -23.63 28.25 3.68
C VAL A 62 -22.23 28.39 3.09
N GLN A 63 -21.81 29.61 2.74
CA GLN A 63 -20.49 29.84 2.15
C GLN A 63 -19.35 29.52 3.14
N GLY A 64 -19.51 29.92 4.39
CA GLY A 64 -18.58 29.62 5.47
C GLY A 64 -18.44 28.12 5.71
N TYR A 65 -19.57 27.40 5.67
CA TYR A 65 -19.57 25.96 5.80
C TYR A 65 -18.85 25.27 4.64
N VAL A 66 -19.14 25.66 3.39
CA VAL A 66 -18.44 25.13 2.19
C VAL A 66 -16.94 25.39 2.28
N ARG A 67 -16.52 26.56 2.78
CA ARG A 67 -15.10 26.88 2.99
C ARG A 67 -14.47 25.93 4.02
N SER A 68 -15.15 25.66 5.13
CA SER A 68 -14.66 24.75 6.16
C SER A 68 -14.42 23.32 5.63
N LEU A 69 -15.33 22.82 4.77
CA LEU A 69 -15.18 21.50 4.14
C LEU A 69 -13.96 21.44 3.21
N LYS A 70 -13.77 22.47 2.38
CA LYS A 70 -12.62 22.54 1.46
C LYS A 70 -11.28 22.62 2.21
N ASP A 71 -11.23 23.36 3.31
CA ASP A 71 -10.01 23.50 4.12
C ASP A 71 -9.69 22.21 4.89
N GLU A 72 -10.69 21.47 5.37
CA GLU A 72 -10.50 20.16 5.98
C GLU A 72 -10.00 19.14 4.96
N GLU A 73 -10.58 19.09 3.75
CA GLU A 73 -10.13 18.24 2.66
C GLU A 73 -8.67 18.53 2.24
N ARG A 74 -8.30 19.81 2.16
CA ARG A 74 -6.91 20.21 1.86
C ARG A 74 -5.94 19.79 2.97
N ARG A 75 -6.36 19.88 4.24
CA ARG A 75 -5.53 19.47 5.38
C ARG A 75 -5.37 17.95 5.42
N SER A 76 -6.45 17.20 5.23
CA SER A 76 -6.42 15.73 5.24
C SER A 76 -5.58 15.17 4.09
N SER A 77 -5.68 15.73 2.88
CA SER A 77 -4.88 15.29 1.73
C SER A 77 -3.37 15.53 1.94
N LYS A 78 -3.00 16.67 2.53
CA LYS A 78 -1.60 16.98 2.86
C LYS A 78 -1.04 16.04 3.94
N VAL A 79 -1.83 15.72 4.97
CA VAL A 79 -1.43 14.78 6.03
C VAL A 79 -1.25 13.38 5.48
N ALA A 80 -2.15 12.91 4.60
CA ALA A 80 -2.05 11.60 3.96
C ALA A 80 -0.83 11.48 3.03
N ALA A 81 -0.50 12.54 2.28
CA ALA A 81 0.69 12.56 1.42
C ALA A 81 1.99 12.55 2.25
N ASP A 82 2.04 13.32 3.34
CA ASP A 82 3.21 13.38 4.23
C ASP A 82 3.44 12.07 4.99
N SER A 83 2.36 11.40 5.43
CA SER A 83 2.46 10.09 6.09
C SER A 83 2.92 8.99 5.13
N GLY A 84 2.43 8.97 3.89
CA GLY A 84 2.86 8.03 2.87
C GLY A 84 4.34 8.16 2.52
N LEU A 85 4.84 9.39 2.36
CA LEU A 85 6.26 9.64 2.08
C LEU A 85 7.16 9.21 3.26
N LYS A 86 6.73 9.47 4.50
CA LYS A 86 7.46 9.02 5.69
C LYS A 86 7.54 7.50 5.79
N ALA A 87 6.42 6.81 5.54
CA ALA A 87 6.38 5.34 5.55
C ALA A 87 7.28 4.73 4.46
N ALA A 88 7.29 5.30 3.25
CA ALA A 88 8.16 4.84 2.18
C ALA A 88 9.65 5.00 2.53
N ARG A 89 10.04 6.17 3.06
CA ARG A 89 11.42 6.43 3.51
C ARG A 89 11.84 5.53 4.67
N GLN A 90 10.93 5.26 5.61
CA GLN A 90 11.22 4.35 6.72
C GLN A 90 11.51 2.94 6.20
N ARG A 91 10.70 2.42 5.28
CA ARG A 91 10.94 1.10 4.67
C ARG A 91 12.26 1.02 3.92
N GLU A 92 12.63 2.07 3.19
CA GLU A 92 13.93 2.13 2.50
C GLU A 92 15.10 2.08 3.50
N VAL A 93 14.99 2.81 4.62
CA VAL A 93 16.00 2.78 5.69
C VAL A 93 16.08 1.39 6.33
N GLU A 94 14.96 0.74 6.61
CA GLU A 94 14.91 -0.61 7.18
C GLU A 94 15.56 -1.65 6.25
N LEU A 95 15.26 -1.60 4.94
CA LEU A 95 15.88 -2.49 3.95
C LEU A 95 17.39 -2.27 3.86
N ARG A 96 17.85 -1.01 3.89
CA ARG A 96 19.29 -0.69 3.87
C ARG A 96 20.00 -1.17 5.12
N ILE A 97 19.43 -0.94 6.31
CA ILE A 97 19.97 -1.45 7.58
C ILE A 97 20.03 -2.98 7.53
N GLY A 98 18.99 -3.64 7.01
CA GLY A 98 18.97 -5.09 6.85
C GLY A 98 20.09 -5.62 5.94
N LYS A 99 20.43 -4.90 4.87
CA LYS A 99 21.57 -5.23 4.00
C LYS A 99 22.92 -4.97 4.70
N GLU A 100 23.08 -3.83 5.37
CA GLU A 100 24.32 -3.48 6.09
C GLU A 100 24.63 -4.44 7.24
N GLU A 101 23.60 -4.90 7.95
CA GLU A 101 23.72 -5.89 9.03
C GLU A 101 23.85 -7.34 8.51
N GLY A 102 23.89 -7.55 7.19
CA GLY A 102 24.06 -8.87 6.57
C GLY A 102 22.85 -9.81 6.74
N ARG A 103 21.69 -9.29 7.11
CA ARG A 103 20.44 -10.08 7.25
C ARG A 103 19.66 -10.23 5.94
N LEU A 104 19.94 -9.38 4.95
CA LEU A 104 19.32 -9.42 3.64
C LEU A 104 20.42 -9.52 2.58
N VAL A 105 20.26 -10.46 1.65
CA VAL A 105 21.12 -10.61 0.48
C VAL A 105 20.27 -10.47 -0.77
N ASP A 106 20.88 -9.95 -1.82
CA ASP A 106 20.24 -9.90 -3.13
C ASP A 106 20.19 -11.31 -3.75
N MET A 107 19.05 -11.69 -4.30
CA MET A 107 18.89 -13.04 -4.86
C MET A 107 19.79 -13.22 -6.08
N GLU A 108 19.98 -12.15 -6.87
CA GLU A 108 20.88 -12.16 -8.01
C GLU A 108 22.33 -12.43 -7.60
N ASP A 109 22.77 -11.90 -6.45
CA ASP A 109 24.10 -12.14 -5.90
C ASP A 109 24.28 -13.60 -5.46
N VAL A 110 23.26 -14.18 -4.82
CA VAL A 110 23.27 -15.60 -4.41
C VAL A 110 23.38 -16.51 -5.64
N GLU A 111 22.59 -16.26 -6.68
CA GLU A 111 22.65 -17.04 -7.91
C GLU A 111 24.00 -16.94 -8.62
N ALA A 112 24.58 -15.74 -8.65
CA ALA A 112 25.90 -15.53 -9.23
C ALA A 112 26.99 -16.28 -8.46
N ILE A 113 26.99 -16.20 -7.13
CA ILE A 113 27.97 -16.88 -6.27
C ILE A 113 27.86 -18.40 -6.46
N VAL A 114 26.65 -18.95 -6.39
CA VAL A 114 26.45 -20.41 -6.48
C VAL A 114 26.77 -20.92 -7.89
N SER A 115 26.40 -20.19 -8.94
CA SER A 115 26.78 -20.53 -10.31
C SER A 115 28.29 -20.55 -10.50
N ASN A 116 29.00 -19.59 -9.91
CA ASN A 116 30.46 -19.53 -9.93
C ASN A 116 31.09 -20.73 -9.18
N VAL A 117 30.53 -21.11 -8.03
CA VAL A 117 30.96 -22.31 -7.29
C VAL A 117 30.81 -23.58 -8.14
N PHE A 118 29.65 -23.77 -8.79
CA PHE A 118 29.44 -24.92 -9.69
C PHE A 118 30.39 -24.90 -10.90
N ALA A 119 30.65 -23.73 -11.48
CA ALA A 119 31.58 -23.59 -12.59
C ALA A 119 33.01 -23.95 -12.18
N THR A 120 33.44 -23.47 -11.01
CA THR A 120 34.75 -23.80 -10.44
C THR A 120 34.88 -25.30 -10.17
N LEU A 121 33.88 -25.89 -9.51
CA LEU A 121 33.87 -27.34 -9.25
C LEU A 121 33.91 -28.13 -10.55
N ARG A 122 33.16 -27.72 -11.58
CA ARG A 122 33.20 -28.39 -12.89
C ARG A 122 34.60 -28.33 -13.50
N ALA A 123 35.26 -27.17 -13.47
CA ALA A 123 36.60 -27.01 -14.01
C ALA A 123 37.60 -27.95 -13.33
N GLU A 124 37.59 -28.02 -11.99
CA GLU A 124 38.45 -28.92 -11.21
C GLU A 124 38.21 -30.41 -11.53
N LEU A 125 36.94 -30.81 -11.69
CA LEU A 125 36.59 -32.20 -11.95
C LEU A 125 36.76 -32.61 -13.43
N THR A 126 36.99 -31.68 -14.35
CA THR A 126 37.11 -31.96 -15.80
C THR A 126 38.33 -32.85 -16.11
N GLY A 127 39.39 -32.78 -15.29
CA GLY A 127 40.60 -33.59 -15.46
C GLY A 127 40.51 -35.03 -14.95
N ILE A 128 39.53 -35.34 -14.10
CA ILE A 128 39.40 -36.65 -13.43
C ILE A 128 39.25 -37.81 -14.43
N PRO A 129 38.38 -37.74 -15.47
CA PRO A 129 38.20 -38.85 -16.40
C PRO A 129 39.50 -39.27 -17.10
N ALA A 130 40.37 -38.29 -17.41
CA ALA A 130 41.67 -38.54 -18.03
C ALA A 130 42.71 -39.11 -17.04
N ALA A 131 42.62 -38.75 -15.76
CA ALA A 131 43.49 -39.27 -14.71
C ALA A 131 43.12 -40.71 -14.27
N VAL A 132 41.84 -41.05 -14.31
CA VAL A 132 41.32 -42.35 -13.84
C VAL A 132 41.54 -43.48 -14.85
N THR A 133 41.45 -43.20 -16.16
CA THR A 133 41.55 -44.25 -17.18
C THR A 133 42.12 -43.78 -18.52
N ARG A 134 42.77 -44.71 -19.23
CA ARG A 134 43.20 -44.57 -20.63
C ARG A 134 42.19 -45.14 -21.62
N ASP A 135 41.20 -45.91 -21.15
CA ASP A 135 40.11 -46.42 -21.98
C ASP A 135 39.16 -45.29 -22.35
N VAL A 136 39.02 -45.05 -23.66
CA VAL A 136 38.18 -43.99 -24.23
C VAL A 136 36.70 -44.19 -23.90
N LYS A 137 36.20 -45.44 -23.88
CA LYS A 137 34.79 -45.73 -23.57
C LYS A 137 34.50 -45.47 -22.11
N LEU A 138 35.35 -45.96 -21.22
CA LEU A 138 35.19 -45.73 -19.78
C LEU A 138 35.30 -44.25 -19.43
N ARG A 139 36.21 -43.51 -20.08
CA ARG A 139 36.33 -42.05 -19.92
C ARG A 139 35.03 -41.34 -20.29
N ALA A 140 34.44 -41.66 -21.44
CA ALA A 140 33.20 -41.04 -21.90
C ALA A 140 32.02 -41.31 -20.95
N GLU A 141 31.93 -42.52 -20.38
CA GLU A 141 30.90 -42.85 -19.38
C GLU A 141 31.08 -42.03 -18.08
N ILE A 142 32.32 -41.85 -17.61
CA ILE A 142 32.62 -41.01 -16.44
C ILE A 142 32.25 -39.55 -16.73
N GLU A 143 32.65 -39.01 -17.89
CA GLU A 143 32.31 -37.64 -18.29
C GLU A 143 30.80 -37.42 -18.35
N LYS A 144 30.06 -38.39 -18.92
CA LYS A 144 28.60 -38.35 -18.98
C LYS A 144 27.98 -38.36 -17.58
N GLY A 145 28.46 -39.23 -16.69
CA GLY A 145 28.01 -39.29 -15.30
C GLY A 145 28.24 -37.98 -14.56
N LEU A 146 29.44 -37.41 -14.70
CA LEU A 146 29.83 -36.14 -14.08
C LEU A 146 28.98 -34.97 -14.58
N ASN A 147 28.87 -34.81 -15.90
CA ASN A 147 28.05 -33.75 -16.51
C ASN A 147 26.56 -33.90 -16.11
N GLY A 148 26.05 -35.13 -16.05
CA GLY A 148 24.69 -35.41 -15.59
C GLY A 148 24.48 -35.03 -14.12
N ALA A 149 25.45 -35.29 -13.24
CA ALA A 149 25.38 -34.88 -11.84
C ALA A 149 25.33 -33.35 -11.70
N PHE A 150 26.21 -32.63 -12.40
CA PHE A 150 26.20 -31.16 -12.42
C PHE A 150 24.87 -30.59 -12.92
N ALA A 151 24.33 -31.13 -14.00
CA ALA A 151 23.06 -30.66 -14.56
C ALA A 151 21.90 -30.83 -13.57
N ARG A 152 21.85 -31.97 -12.85
CA ARG A 152 20.84 -32.19 -11.79
C ARG A 152 21.00 -31.21 -10.63
N SER A 153 22.23 -31.00 -10.16
CA SER A 153 22.49 -30.06 -9.07
C SER A 153 22.15 -28.61 -9.44
N GLN A 154 22.47 -28.17 -10.65
CA GLN A 154 22.06 -26.85 -11.15
C GLN A 154 20.55 -26.72 -11.28
N GLY A 155 19.86 -27.78 -11.74
CA GLY A 155 18.39 -27.81 -11.80
C GLY A 155 17.75 -27.61 -10.44
N LYS A 156 18.16 -28.39 -9.44
CA LYS A 156 17.67 -28.25 -8.05
C LYS A 156 17.95 -26.87 -7.47
N PHE A 157 19.13 -26.30 -7.74
CA PHE A 157 19.45 -24.95 -7.27
C PHE A 157 18.51 -23.90 -7.88
N ARG A 158 18.19 -24.01 -9.17
CA ARG A 158 17.24 -23.11 -9.82
C ARG A 158 15.84 -23.22 -9.22
N GLU A 159 15.36 -24.44 -8.99
CA GLU A 159 14.05 -24.68 -8.35
C GLU A 159 14.00 -24.09 -6.93
N ALA A 160 15.05 -24.29 -6.13
CA ALA A 160 15.19 -23.66 -4.81
C ALA A 160 15.23 -22.13 -4.91
N GLY A 161 15.89 -21.59 -5.93
CA GLY A 161 15.91 -20.14 -6.17
C GLY A 161 14.56 -19.56 -6.56
N GLU A 162 13.78 -20.28 -7.37
CA GLU A 162 12.40 -19.91 -7.71
C GLU A 162 11.49 -19.95 -6.47
N ALA A 163 11.62 -20.97 -5.62
CA ALA A 163 10.90 -21.07 -4.36
C ALA A 163 11.21 -19.91 -3.40
N LEU A 164 12.48 -19.51 -3.27
CA LEU A 164 12.87 -18.33 -2.49
C LEU A 164 12.22 -17.05 -3.01
N ARG A 165 12.19 -16.85 -4.34
CA ARG A 165 11.55 -15.68 -4.96
C ARG A 165 10.05 -15.63 -4.73
N SER A 166 9.38 -16.78 -4.68
CA SER A 166 7.95 -16.87 -4.37
C SER A 166 7.64 -16.83 -2.87
N GLY A 167 8.66 -16.71 -2.01
CA GLY A 167 8.51 -16.72 -0.55
C GLY A 167 8.16 -18.10 0.04
N SER A 168 8.40 -19.17 -0.73
CA SER A 168 8.23 -20.56 -0.32
C SER A 168 9.53 -21.13 0.25
N ASP A 169 9.45 -22.21 1.02
CA ASP A 169 10.65 -22.88 1.57
C ASP A 169 11.46 -23.53 0.43
N PRO A 170 12.72 -23.11 0.17
CA PRO A 170 13.56 -23.69 -0.87
C PRO A 170 13.97 -25.14 -0.65
N LEU A 171 13.87 -25.67 0.57
CA LEU A 171 14.35 -27.01 0.92
C LEU A 171 13.22 -27.99 1.28
N GLY A 172 11.99 -27.50 1.36
CA GLY A 172 10.84 -28.27 1.87
C GLY A 172 10.33 -29.39 0.96
N ALA A 173 10.81 -29.48 -0.30
CA ALA A 173 10.30 -30.47 -1.27
C ALA A 173 11.04 -31.83 -1.26
N ASP A 174 12.24 -31.92 -0.65
CA ASP A 174 13.14 -33.07 -0.82
C ASP A 174 13.40 -33.88 0.48
N GLY A 175 12.74 -33.56 1.59
CA GLY A 175 13.02 -34.15 2.91
C GLY A 175 12.25 -35.43 3.27
N GLU A 176 11.25 -35.83 2.49
CA GLU A 176 10.26 -36.82 2.92
C GLU A 176 9.99 -37.87 1.84
N ASN A 177 11.04 -38.51 1.30
CA ASN A 177 10.86 -39.76 0.56
C ASN A 177 12.14 -40.61 0.49
N ASP A 178 12.68 -41.02 1.64
CA ASP A 178 13.47 -42.26 1.72
C ASP A 178 13.52 -42.78 3.17
N SER A 179 12.56 -43.64 3.54
CA SER A 179 12.65 -44.68 4.59
C SER A 179 11.50 -45.65 4.46
#